data_AF-A0A9E1EEU8-F1
#
_entry.id   AF-A0A9E1EEU8-F1
#
_cell.length_a   1.000
_cell.length_b   1.000
_cell.length_c   1.000
_cell.angle_alpha   90.00
_cell.angle_beta   90.00
_cell.angle_gamma   90.00
#
_symmetry.space_group_name_H-M   'P 1'
#
loop_
_entity.id
_entity.type
_entity.pdbx_description
1 polymer ?
#
loop_
_entity_poly.entity_id
_entity_poly.type
_entity_poly.pdbx_seq_one_letter_code
_entity_poly.pdbx_strand_id
1 'polypeptide(L)' 'MFAYYEDGKPKRYSMRKMFRFFCKQVGKEQKNQGTDFTSWILEMEKMQILIREEAG' A
#
# COMPACT_ATOMS: atom_id res chain seq x y z
N MET A 1 0.95 -10.17 6.93
CA MET A 1 -0.13 -9.13 7.03
C MET A 1 0.55 -7.78 6.80
N PHE A 2 -0.14 -6.68 6.45
CA PHE A 2 0.55 -5.38 6.27
C PHE A 2 0.17 -4.42 7.39
N ALA A 3 1.14 -3.82 8.06
CA ALA A 3 0.92 -2.71 8.98
C ALA A 3 1.00 -1.39 8.18
N TYR A 4 -0.11 -0.70 8.07
CA TYR A 4 -0.22 0.60 7.42
C TYR A 4 -0.28 1.69 8.49
N TYR A 5 0.62 2.66 8.41
CA TYR A 5 0.71 3.76 9.36
C TYR A 5 -0.08 4.94 8.83
N GLU A 6 -1.16 5.28 9.52
CA GLU A 6 -2.03 6.42 9.23
C GLU A 6 -2.22 7.18 10.54
N ASP A 7 -2.01 8.50 10.52
CA ASP A 7 -2.14 9.37 11.71
C ASP A 7 -1.32 8.90 12.92
N GLY A 8 -0.12 8.37 12.68
CA GLY A 8 0.80 7.91 13.73
C GLY A 8 0.39 6.60 14.42
N LYS A 9 -0.62 5.89 13.93
CA LYS A 9 -1.03 4.58 14.48
C LYS A 9 -0.92 3.46 13.45
N PRO A 10 -0.32 2.31 13.81
CA PRO A 10 -0.30 1.13 12.93
C PRO A 10 -1.69 0.51 12.84
N LYS A 11 -2.23 0.40 11.63
CA LYS A 11 -3.44 -0.38 11.31
C LYS A 11 -3.05 -1.59 10.48
N ARG A 12 -3.46 -2.78 10.90
CA ARG A 12 -3.22 -4.00 10.12
C ARG A 12 -4.24 -4.17 9.00
N TYR A 13 -3.76 -4.35 7.78
CA TYR A 13 -4.56 -4.57 6.59
C TYR A 13 -4.17 -5.87 5.88
N SER A 14 -5.19 -6.54 5.35
CA SER A 14 -5.00 -7.68 4.45
C SER A 14 -4.63 -7.20 3.05
N MET A 15 -4.03 -8.08 2.24
CA MET A 15 -3.70 -7.80 0.84
C MET A 15 -4.93 -7.30 0.04
N ARG A 16 -6.10 -7.91 0.27
CA ARG A 16 -7.37 -7.48 -0.37
C ARG A 16 -7.75 -6.04 0.00
N LYS A 17 -7.49 -5.62 1.24
CA LYS A 17 -7.77 -4.24 1.67
C LYS A 17 -6.75 -3.26 1.09
N MET A 18 -5.48 -3.66 0.99
CA MET A 18 -4.45 -2.89 0.28
C MET A 18 -4.80 -2.68 -1.19
N PHE A 19 -5.27 -3.72 -1.89
CA PHE A 19 -5.70 -3.59 -3.27
C PHE A 19 -6.86 -2.61 -3.44
N ARG A 20 -7.81 -2.58 -2.50
CA ARG A 20 -8.88 -1.57 -2.51
C ARG A 20 -8.36 -0.14 -2.31
N PHE A 21 -7.32 0.05 -1.49
CA PHE A 21 -6.69 1.36 -1.35
C PHE A 21 -6.01 1.80 -2.64
N PHE A 22 -5.25 0.90 -3.28
CA PHE A 22 -4.67 1.15 -4.59
C PHE A 22 -5.74 1.60 -5.61
N CYS A 23 -6.86 0.88 -5.71
CA CYS A 23 -7.94 1.25 -6.63
C CYS A 23 -8.56 2.62 -6.35
N LYS A 24 -8.55 3.08 -5.09
CA LYS A 24 -9.12 4.37 -4.67
C LYS A 24 -8.13 5.52 -4.78
N GLN A 25 -6.87 5.30 -4.43
CA GLN A 25 -5.84 6.36 -4.35
C GLN A 25 -5.12 6.56 -5.68
N VAL A 26 -4.89 5.48 -6.44
CA VAL A 26 -4.16 5.55 -7.71
C VAL A 26 -5.15 5.86 -8.84
N GLY A 27 -5.07 7.10 -9.32
CA GLY A 27 -5.85 7.60 -10.44
C GLY A 27 -5.48 6.96 -11.78
N LYS A 28 -6.28 7.26 -12.81
CA LYS A 28 -6.07 6.71 -14.16
C LYS A 28 -4.74 7.16 -14.78
N GLU A 29 -4.31 8.40 -14.52
CA GLU A 29 -3.06 8.94 -15.05
C GLU A 29 -1.82 8.23 -14.50
N GLN A 30 -1.77 7.98 -13.19
CA GLN A 30 -0.68 7.22 -12.56
C GLN A 30 -0.61 5.78 -13.08
N LYS A 31 -1.77 5.13 -13.29
CA LYS A 31 -1.82 3.80 -13.93
C LYS A 31 -1.28 3.83 -15.36
N ASN A 32 -1.61 4.87 -16.12
CA ASN A 32 -1.10 5.05 -17.48
C ASN A 32 0.41 5.32 -17.51
N GLN A 33 0.99 5.87 -16.43
CA GLN A 33 2.43 6.04 -16.24
C GLN A 33 3.13 4.76 -15.76
N GLY A 34 2.40 3.64 -15.66
CA GLY A 34 2.95 2.34 -15.30
C GLY A 34 2.89 2.02 -13.81
N THR A 35 2.20 2.82 -12.98
CA THR A 35 1.97 2.46 -11.58
C THR A 35 0.98 1.30 -11.48
N ASP A 36 1.51 0.12 -11.23
CA ASP A 36 0.76 -1.07 -10.87
C ASP A 36 0.68 -1.26 -9.34
N PHE A 37 -0.04 -2.29 -8.90
CA PHE A 37 -0.24 -2.55 -7.47
C PHE A 37 1.06 -2.85 -6.73
N THR A 38 1.99 -3.57 -7.37
CA THR A 38 3.25 -4.00 -6.76
C THR A 38 4.20 -2.82 -6.59
N SER A 39 4.40 -2.03 -7.64
CA SER A 39 5.18 -0.80 -7.60
C SER A 39 4.62 0.19 -6.59
N TRP A 40 3.30 0.34 -6.52
CA TRP A 40 2.64 1.17 -5.51
C TRP A 40 2.93 0.69 -4.07
N ILE A 41 2.86 -0.63 -3.80
CA ILE A 41 3.23 -1.17 -2.49
C ILE A 41 4.69 -0.87 -2.15
N LEU A 42 5.61 -1.11 -3.08
CA LEU A 42 7.05 -0.88 -2.87
C LEU A 42 7.34 0.59 -2.55
N GLU A 43 6.67 1.51 -3.24
CA GLU A 43 6.80 2.95 -2.95
C GLU A 43 6.25 3.29 -1.54
N MET A 44 5.11 2.72 -1.14
CA MET A 44 4.58 2.90 0.22
C MET A 44 5.51 2.32 1.31
N GLU A 45 6.20 1.21 1.02
CA GLU A 45 7.23 0.63 1.90
C GLU A 45 8.46 1.56 2.00
N LYS A 46 8.95 2.09 0.87
CA LYS A 46 10.06 3.06 0.84
C LYS A 46 9.75 4.32 1.62
N MET A 47 8.50 4.81 1.55
CA MET A 47 8.02 5.97 2.30
C MET A 47 7.75 5.65 3.78
N GLN A 48 7.99 4.41 4.24
CA GLN A 48 7.69 3.93 5.59
C GLN A 48 6.21 4.06 6.00
N ILE A 49 5.31 4.17 5.02
CA ILE A 49 3.86 4.19 5.23
C ILE A 49 3.34 2.76 5.43
N LEU A 50 3.97 1.79 4.77
CA LEU A 50 3.66 0.37 4.86
C LEU A 50 4.85 -0.39 5.47
N ILE A 51 4.59 -1.22 6.46
CA ILE A 51 5.54 -2.21 6.98
C ILE A 51 4.95 -3.60 6.76
N ARG A 52 5.71 -4.45 6.06
CA ARG A 52 5.34 -5.84 5.86
C ARG A 52 5.60 -6.61 7.15
N GLU A 53 4.54 -7.10 7.80
CA GLU A 53 4.68 -8.06 8.89
C GLU A 53 4.85 -9.44 8.25
N GLU A 54 6.08 -9.95 8.27
CA GLU A 54 6.35 -11.37 7.98
C GLU A 54 5.58 -12.22 8.99
N ALA A 55 4.96 -13.29 8.50
CA ALA A 55 4.36 -14.27 9.39
C ALA A 55 5.51 -15.01 10.09
N GLY A 56 5.75 -14.66 11.36
CA GLY A 56 6.56 -15.48 12.25
C GLY A 56 5.89 -16.81 12.56
#